data_AF-A0A2V6NTZ4-F1
#
_entry.id   AF-A0A2V6NTZ4-F1
#
_cell.length_a   1.000
_cell.length_b   1.000
_cell.length_c   1.000
_cell.angle_alpha   90.00
_cell.angle_beta   90.00
_cell.angle_gamma   90.00
#
_symmetry.space_group_name_H-M   'P 1'
#
loop_
_entity.id
_entity.type
_entity.pdbx_description
1 polymer ?
#
loop_
_entity_poly.entity_id
_entity_poly.type
_entity_poly.pdbx_seq_one_letter_code
_entity_poly.pdbx_strand_id
1 'polypeptide(L)'
;MDQLWISLPWPKEGSWIPYESTTVGGALRLANCLRVAAGKAGYGSKRLPPNTGMGLAVSSAEERQSPTWVAGVAEVTVDPTTGRYRINRLTIAMDMGIAINPKNIETQIQGSALWGASQVMSERLTLKDGAFEQSNFHEYVPIRLSQVPKIDVEIIQSGHHPSGVGEPASTVVAPAVANAIFSAVGARVRHMPITPEAVLARMKA
;
A
#
# COMPACT_ATOMS: atom_id res chain seq x y z
N MET A 1 27.77 27.45 -23.85
CA MET A 1 26.50 26.74 -23.56
C MET A 1 26.12 26.10 -24.86
N ASP A 2 26.12 24.77 -24.93
CA ASP A 2 25.43 23.94 -25.93
C ASP A 2 26.09 22.56 -25.88
N GLN A 3 25.36 21.57 -25.33
CA GLN A 3 25.64 20.13 -25.20
C GLN A 3 25.54 19.64 -23.76
N LEU A 4 24.31 19.42 -23.30
CA LEU A 4 23.99 18.54 -22.18
C LEU A 4 22.72 17.71 -22.46
N TRP A 5 22.58 17.24 -23.70
CA TRP A 5 21.58 16.23 -24.05
C TRP A 5 22.29 15.08 -24.74
N ILE A 6 22.46 13.96 -24.04
CA ILE A 6 22.84 12.70 -24.65
C ILE A 6 21.59 12.21 -25.40
N SER A 7 21.46 12.57 -26.68
CA SER A 7 20.49 11.91 -27.56
C SER A 7 21.02 10.51 -27.84
N LEU A 8 20.49 9.50 -27.14
CA LEU A 8 20.67 8.13 -27.59
C LEU A 8 20.05 8.02 -29.00
N PRO A 9 20.71 7.35 -29.96
CA PRO A 9 20.14 7.16 -31.28
C PRO A 9 18.79 6.46 -31.16
N TRP A 10 17.79 6.95 -31.90
CA TRP A 10 16.47 6.34 -31.92
C TRP A 10 16.57 4.88 -32.39
N PRO A 11 15.83 3.94 -31.78
CA PRO A 11 15.89 2.54 -32.18
C PRO A 11 15.60 2.38 -33.68
N LYS A 12 16.35 1.49 -34.35
CA LYS A 12 16.06 1.12 -35.74
C LYS A 12 14.71 0.40 -35.80
N GLU A 13 13.99 0.56 -36.89
CA GLU A 13 12.77 -0.20 -37.15
C GLU A 13 13.04 -1.72 -37.02
N GLY A 14 12.24 -2.43 -36.22
CA GLY A 14 12.47 -3.84 -35.89
C GLY A 14 13.50 -4.14 -34.78
N SER A 15 14.15 -3.13 -34.18
CA SER A 15 15.01 -3.30 -32.99
C SER A 15 14.29 -3.10 -31.66
N TRP A 16 12.98 -2.87 -31.71
CA TRP A 16 12.14 -2.87 -30.51
C TRP A 16 12.19 -4.25 -29.86
N ILE A 17 12.43 -4.28 -28.54
CA ILE A 17 12.08 -5.45 -27.74
C ILE A 17 10.60 -5.74 -28.06
N PRO A 18 10.24 -6.96 -28.51
CA PRO A 18 8.86 -7.27 -28.82
C PRO A 18 7.98 -6.82 -27.65
N TYR A 19 6.98 -5.97 -27.93
CA TYR A 19 6.04 -5.51 -26.93
C TYR A 19 5.19 -6.72 -26.50
N GLU A 20 5.66 -7.42 -25.47
CA GLU A 20 4.82 -8.32 -24.71
C GLU A 20 3.84 -7.46 -23.91
N SER A 21 2.56 -7.87 -23.91
CA SER A 21 1.55 -7.22 -23.08
C SER A 21 2.11 -7.08 -21.67
N THR A 22 2.08 -5.88 -21.11
CA THR A 22 2.61 -5.70 -19.77
C THR A 22 1.84 -6.54 -18.76
N THR A 23 0.61 -6.99 -19.08
CA THR A 23 -0.24 -7.87 -18.25
C THR A 23 0.13 -9.35 -18.26
N VAL A 24 1.22 -9.77 -18.93
CA VAL A 24 1.69 -11.17 -18.92
C VAL A 24 1.77 -11.70 -17.48
N GLY A 25 1.25 -12.91 -17.28
CA GLY A 25 1.14 -13.57 -15.98
C GLY A 25 -0.05 -13.13 -15.13
N GLY A 26 -0.60 -11.93 -15.32
CA GLY A 26 -1.88 -11.46 -14.77
C GLY A 26 -2.18 -11.92 -13.34
N ALA A 27 -3.26 -12.68 -13.17
CA ALA A 27 -3.71 -13.19 -11.87
C ALA A 27 -2.67 -14.09 -11.16
N LEU A 28 -1.80 -14.80 -11.89
CA LEU A 28 -0.74 -15.60 -11.29
C LEU A 28 0.32 -14.74 -10.62
N ARG A 29 0.66 -13.58 -11.20
CA ARG A 29 1.58 -12.60 -10.59
C ARG A 29 0.96 -11.94 -9.37
N LEU A 30 -0.34 -11.60 -9.43
CA LEU A 30 -1.07 -11.12 -8.25
C LEU A 30 -1.08 -12.16 -7.13
N ALA A 31 -1.35 -13.42 -7.47
CA ALA A 31 -1.34 -14.53 -6.53
C ALA A 31 0.08 -14.79 -5.98
N ASN A 32 1.13 -14.52 -6.74
CA ASN A 32 2.51 -14.56 -6.24
C ASN A 32 2.76 -13.46 -5.21
N CYS A 33 2.40 -12.21 -5.53
CA CYS A 33 2.48 -11.09 -4.58
C CYS A 33 1.77 -11.42 -3.27
N LEU A 34 0.54 -11.97 -3.36
CA LEU A 34 -0.23 -12.44 -2.22
C LEU A 34 0.55 -13.43 -1.34
N ARG A 35 1.08 -14.49 -1.94
CA ARG A 35 1.82 -15.55 -1.23
C ARG A 35 3.09 -15.01 -0.58
N VAL A 36 3.83 -14.18 -1.30
CA VAL A 36 5.06 -13.55 -0.83
C VAL A 36 4.78 -12.62 0.36
N ALA A 37 3.81 -11.72 0.25
CA ALA A 37 3.43 -10.81 1.34
C ALA A 37 2.94 -11.59 2.57
N ALA A 38 2.05 -12.57 2.38
CA ALA A 38 1.52 -13.41 3.45
C ALA A 38 2.63 -14.22 4.15
N GLY A 39 3.52 -14.84 3.37
CA GLY A 39 4.65 -15.61 3.89
C GLY A 39 5.64 -14.74 4.68
N LYS A 40 6.04 -13.59 4.12
CA LYS A 40 6.96 -12.65 4.77
C LYS A 40 6.38 -12.06 6.06
N ALA A 41 5.07 -11.79 6.09
CA ALA A 41 4.39 -11.31 7.29
C ALA A 41 4.20 -12.41 8.36
N GLY A 42 4.21 -13.69 7.98
CA GLY A 42 3.81 -14.80 8.84
C GLY A 42 2.28 -14.87 9.02
N TYR A 43 1.51 -14.50 8.00
CA TYR A 43 0.05 -14.52 8.06
C TYR A 43 -0.48 -15.92 8.34
N GLY A 44 -1.28 -16.08 9.39
CA GLY A 44 -1.87 -17.36 9.80
C GLY A 44 -0.92 -18.30 10.57
N SER A 45 0.38 -17.99 10.66
CA SER A 45 1.37 -18.81 11.39
C SER A 45 2.00 -18.09 12.57
N LYS A 46 2.13 -16.77 12.50
CA LYS A 46 2.66 -15.94 13.59
C LYS A 46 1.64 -15.80 14.71
N ARG A 47 2.06 -16.13 15.94
CA ARG A 47 1.27 -15.85 17.15
C ARG A 47 1.23 -14.34 17.41
N LEU A 48 0.03 -13.78 17.51
CA LEU A 48 -0.20 -12.36 17.77
C LEU A 48 -0.50 -12.11 19.25
N PRO A 49 -0.11 -10.93 19.80
CA PRO A 49 -0.59 -10.49 21.11
C PRO A 49 -2.12 -10.31 21.14
N PRO A 50 -2.74 -10.20 22.33
CA PRO A 50 -4.15 -9.87 22.46
C PRO A 50 -4.55 -8.62 21.64
N ASN A 51 -5.78 -8.63 21.14
CA ASN A 51 -6.38 -7.53 20.36
C ASN A 51 -5.51 -7.09 19.16
N THR A 52 -4.70 -7.99 18.63
CA THR A 52 -3.85 -7.75 17.46
C THR A 52 -4.28 -8.69 16.35
N GLY A 53 -4.49 -8.12 15.16
CA GLY A 53 -4.93 -8.85 13.98
C GLY A 53 -4.00 -8.60 12.80
N MET A 54 -4.01 -9.52 11.85
CA MET A 54 -3.45 -9.30 10.53
C MET A 54 -4.57 -9.22 9.51
N GLY A 55 -4.43 -8.30 8.56
CA GLY A 55 -5.35 -8.14 7.46
C GLY A 55 -4.60 -8.04 6.15
N LEU A 56 -5.19 -8.60 5.10
CA LEU A 56 -4.56 -8.73 3.80
C LEU A 56 -5.37 -7.99 2.74
N ALA A 57 -4.69 -7.42 1.76
CA ALA A 57 -5.29 -6.89 0.54
C ALA A 57 -4.37 -7.12 -0.66
N VAL A 58 -4.98 -7.19 -1.84
CA VAL A 58 -4.29 -7.27 -3.12
C VAL A 58 -4.87 -6.25 -4.07
N SER A 59 -4.06 -5.70 -4.95
CA SER A 59 -4.48 -4.77 -5.99
C SER A 59 -3.59 -4.93 -7.23
N SER A 60 -4.09 -4.44 -8.36
CA SER A 60 -3.29 -4.21 -9.55
C SER A 60 -3.47 -2.75 -9.98
N ALA A 61 -2.39 -2.02 -10.20
CA ALA A 61 -2.45 -0.64 -10.65
C ALA A 61 -2.98 -0.52 -12.09
N GLU A 62 -3.80 0.50 -12.32
CA GLU A 62 -4.60 0.70 -13.52
C GLU A 62 -3.79 1.27 -14.69
N GLU A 63 -3.52 0.41 -15.66
CA GLU A 63 -3.67 0.63 -17.10
C GLU A 63 -3.38 -0.73 -17.75
N ARG A 64 -4.08 -1.10 -18.85
CA ARG A 64 -3.76 -2.33 -19.59
C ARG A 64 -2.29 -2.39 -20.04
N GLN A 65 -1.61 -1.23 -20.01
CA GLN A 65 -0.24 -1.04 -20.45
C GLN A 65 0.75 -0.79 -19.29
N SER A 66 0.32 -0.65 -18.02
CA SER A 66 1.21 -0.43 -16.86
C SER A 66 0.80 -1.22 -15.60
N PRO A 67 0.58 -2.54 -15.68
CA PRO A 67 0.19 -3.36 -14.56
C PRO A 67 1.37 -3.52 -13.60
N THR A 68 1.13 -3.10 -12.37
CA THR A 68 1.94 -3.45 -11.21
C THR A 68 1.04 -4.23 -10.27
N TRP A 69 1.50 -5.40 -9.83
CA TRP A 69 0.76 -6.25 -8.90
C TRP A 69 1.29 -6.03 -7.51
N VAL A 70 0.38 -5.90 -6.55
CA VAL A 70 0.76 -5.58 -5.19
C VAL A 70 -0.11 -6.36 -4.21
N ALA A 71 0.50 -6.82 -3.14
CA ALA A 71 -0.18 -7.34 -1.97
C ALA A 71 0.38 -6.66 -0.72
N GLY A 72 -0.51 -6.37 0.22
CA GLY A 72 -0.17 -5.77 1.50
C GLY A 72 -0.75 -6.56 2.65
N VAL A 73 0.04 -6.74 3.71
CA VAL A 73 -0.42 -7.24 5.01
C VAL A 73 -0.20 -6.16 6.06
N ALA A 74 -1.26 -5.81 6.77
CA ALA A 74 -1.18 -4.92 7.92
C ALA A 74 -1.29 -5.73 9.21
N GLU A 75 -0.40 -5.48 10.16
CA GLU A 75 -0.52 -5.94 11.55
C GLU A 75 -0.99 -4.76 12.40
N VAL A 76 -2.14 -4.89 13.06
CA VAL A 76 -2.79 -3.79 13.79
C VAL A 76 -3.16 -4.25 15.19
N THR A 77 -2.78 -3.47 16.20
CA THR A 77 -3.28 -3.63 17.58
C THR A 77 -4.40 -2.62 17.83
N VAL A 78 -5.47 -3.06 18.47
CA VAL A 78 -6.62 -2.24 18.83
C VAL A 78 -6.81 -2.26 20.34
N ASP A 79 -7.09 -1.10 20.94
CA ASP A 79 -7.61 -1.00 22.29
C ASP A 79 -9.14 -1.17 22.26
N PRO A 80 -9.70 -2.26 22.82
CA PRO A 80 -11.13 -2.51 22.77
C PRO A 80 -11.96 -1.53 23.61
N THR A 81 -11.35 -0.81 24.55
CA THR A 81 -12.06 0.15 25.41
C THR A 81 -12.21 1.53 24.76
N THR A 82 -11.26 1.91 23.89
CA THR A 82 -11.24 3.24 23.26
C THR A 82 -11.40 3.20 21.73
N GLY A 83 -11.27 2.03 21.10
CA GLY A 83 -11.23 1.87 19.65
C GLY A 83 -9.97 2.42 18.98
N ARG A 84 -9.04 3.01 19.75
CA ARG A 84 -7.76 3.47 19.22
C ARG A 84 -6.99 2.28 18.71
N TYR A 85 -6.34 2.45 17.57
CA TYR A 85 -5.52 1.41 16.98
C TYR A 85 -4.16 1.94 16.57
N ARG A 86 -3.20 1.03 16.45
CA ARG A 86 -1.85 1.28 15.97
C ARG A 86 -1.55 0.31 14.84
N ILE A 87 -1.11 0.84 13.70
CA ILE A 87 -0.50 0.05 12.64
C ILE A 87 0.90 -0.31 13.14
N ASN A 88 1.12 -1.58 13.48
CA ASN A 88 2.41 -2.05 13.99
C ASN A 88 3.40 -2.27 12.86
N ARG A 89 2.90 -2.85 11.76
CA ARG A 89 3.70 -3.26 10.61
C ARG A 89 2.87 -3.25 9.33
N LEU A 90 3.50 -2.84 8.24
CA LEU A 90 3.03 -3.04 6.87
C LEU A 90 4.06 -3.90 6.14
N THR A 91 3.62 -5.02 5.59
CA THR A 91 4.46 -5.87 4.74
C THR A 91 3.90 -5.81 3.32
N ILE A 92 4.69 -5.30 2.39
CA ILE A 92 4.28 -5.09 1.00
C ILE A 92 5.12 -5.98 0.10
N ALA A 93 4.48 -6.76 -0.75
CA ALA A 93 5.14 -7.45 -1.86
C ALA A 93 4.61 -6.87 -3.17
N MET A 94 5.54 -6.52 -4.07
CA MET A 94 5.19 -5.86 -5.32
C MET A 94 5.98 -6.43 -6.49
N ASP A 95 5.28 -6.71 -7.57
CA ASP A 95 5.85 -7.10 -8.85
C ASP A 95 5.59 -5.97 -9.85
N MET A 96 6.67 -5.32 -10.32
CA MET A 96 6.61 -4.30 -11.37
C MET A 96 7.46 -4.68 -12.58
N GLY A 97 7.71 -5.97 -12.79
CA GLY A 97 8.62 -6.44 -13.84
C GLY A 97 10.08 -6.29 -13.41
N ILE A 98 10.91 -5.67 -14.25
CA ILE A 98 12.31 -5.39 -13.95
C ILE A 98 12.44 -4.20 -12.99
N ALA A 99 13.10 -4.41 -11.85
CA ALA A 99 13.45 -3.34 -10.92
C ALA A 99 14.72 -2.61 -11.38
N ILE A 100 14.55 -1.45 -12.03
CA ILE A 100 15.65 -0.65 -12.59
C ILE A 100 16.60 -0.12 -11.51
N ASN A 101 16.04 0.43 -10.43
CA ASN A 101 16.80 0.88 -9.25
C ASN A 101 16.11 0.37 -7.99
N PRO A 102 16.47 -0.84 -7.50
CA PRO A 102 15.78 -1.49 -6.38
C PRO A 102 15.72 -0.64 -5.10
N LYS A 103 16.77 0.13 -4.80
CA LYS A 103 16.83 0.96 -3.59
C LYS A 103 15.87 2.15 -3.63
N ASN A 104 15.81 2.84 -4.77
CA ASN A 104 14.85 3.93 -4.95
C ASN A 104 13.42 3.39 -5.00
N ILE A 105 13.23 2.23 -5.62
CA ILE A 105 11.94 1.52 -5.65
C ILE A 105 11.47 1.18 -4.24
N GLU A 106 12.33 0.58 -3.41
CA GLU A 106 12.01 0.28 -2.01
C GLU A 106 11.59 1.54 -1.25
N THR A 107 12.36 2.63 -1.40
CA THR A 107 12.05 3.92 -0.77
C THR A 107 10.70 4.47 -1.24
N GLN A 108 10.36 4.31 -2.52
CA GLN A 108 9.06 4.75 -3.05
C GLN A 108 7.91 3.91 -2.50
N ILE A 109 8.08 2.59 -2.42
CA ILE A 109 7.08 1.69 -1.85
C ILE A 109 6.82 2.06 -0.37
N GLN A 110 7.87 2.39 0.38
CA GLN A 110 7.75 2.90 1.75
C GLN A 110 6.97 4.22 1.81
N GLY A 111 7.29 5.20 0.97
CA GLY A 111 6.57 6.47 0.90
C GLY A 111 5.09 6.31 0.55
N SER A 112 4.80 5.47 -0.45
CA SER A 112 3.45 5.12 -0.88
C SER A 112 2.63 4.42 0.23
N ALA A 113 3.26 3.48 0.95
CA ALA A 113 2.64 2.81 2.10
C ALA A 113 2.39 3.77 3.27
N LEU A 114 3.31 4.71 3.54
CA LEU A 114 3.13 5.75 4.56
C LEU A 114 1.98 6.70 4.20
N TRP A 115 1.86 7.08 2.94
CA TRP A 115 0.73 7.91 2.49
C TRP A 115 -0.60 7.17 2.66
N GLY A 116 -0.66 5.88 2.28
CA GLY A 116 -1.84 5.03 2.55
C GLY A 116 -2.15 4.92 4.05
N ALA A 117 -1.15 4.77 4.92
CA ALA A 117 -1.35 4.76 6.36
C ALA A 117 -1.91 6.08 6.87
N SER A 118 -1.45 7.19 6.31
CA SER A 118 -1.88 8.54 6.67
C SER A 118 -3.35 8.81 6.31
N GLN A 119 -3.77 8.42 5.12
CA GLN A 119 -5.17 8.43 4.66
C GLN A 119 -6.10 7.62 5.57
N VAL A 120 -5.62 6.46 6.01
CA VAL A 120 -6.41 5.58 6.88
C VAL A 120 -6.55 6.15 8.28
N MET A 121 -5.51 6.78 8.82
CA MET A 121 -5.45 7.20 10.21
C MET A 121 -6.06 8.57 10.48
N SER A 122 -5.87 9.54 9.58
CA SER A 122 -6.18 10.94 9.95
C SER A 122 -6.46 11.90 8.79
N GLU A 123 -5.92 11.68 7.59
CA GLU A 123 -6.11 12.64 6.50
C GLU A 123 -7.57 12.69 6.03
N ARG A 124 -8.19 13.86 6.15
CA ARG A 124 -9.58 14.12 5.73
C ARG A 124 -9.75 15.59 5.41
N LEU A 125 -10.45 15.87 4.31
CA LEU A 125 -11.00 17.18 4.00
C LEU A 125 -12.51 17.14 4.15
N THR A 126 -13.10 18.14 4.80
CA THR A 126 -14.55 18.35 4.87
C THR A 126 -14.92 19.58 4.05
N LEU A 127 -16.05 19.50 3.35
CA LEU A 127 -16.58 20.56 2.51
C LEU A 127 -17.80 21.19 3.19
N LYS A 128 -17.79 22.51 3.32
CA LYS A 128 -18.90 23.29 3.86
C LYS A 128 -19.06 24.57 3.05
N ASP A 129 -20.29 24.88 2.67
CA ASP A 129 -20.64 26.11 1.93
C ASP A 129 -19.78 26.33 0.66
N GLY A 130 -19.39 25.24 -0.01
CA GLY A 130 -18.59 25.26 -1.24
C GLY A 130 -17.08 25.40 -1.04
N ALA A 131 -16.57 25.40 0.20
CA ALA A 131 -15.14 25.50 0.51
C ALA A 131 -14.67 24.38 1.45
N PHE A 132 -13.39 24.04 1.38
CA PHE A 132 -12.77 23.14 2.36
C PHE A 132 -12.67 23.85 3.71
N GLU A 133 -13.01 23.14 4.79
CA GLU A 133 -12.91 23.70 6.14
C GLU A 133 -11.47 23.70 6.67
N GLN A 134 -10.63 22.73 6.26
CA GLN A 134 -9.23 22.66 6.67
C GLN A 134 -8.37 23.55 5.77
N SER A 135 -7.68 24.50 6.40
CA SER A 135 -6.88 25.53 5.72
C SER A 135 -5.37 25.24 5.77
N ASN A 136 -4.91 24.37 6.68
CA ASN A 136 -3.48 24.09 6.90
C ASN A 136 -3.25 22.76 7.66
N PHE A 137 -1.99 22.36 7.82
CA PHE A 137 -1.57 21.05 8.37
C PHE A 137 -1.82 20.82 9.87
N HIS A 138 -2.32 21.83 10.58
CA HIS A 138 -2.78 21.66 11.96
C HIS A 138 -4.22 21.12 12.01
N GLU A 139 -4.97 21.25 10.90
CA GLU A 139 -6.36 20.80 10.75
C GLU A 139 -6.45 19.59 9.81
N TYR A 140 -5.70 19.61 8.70
CA TYR A 140 -5.41 18.42 7.88
C TYR A 140 -4.15 17.76 8.42
N VAL A 141 -4.29 16.63 9.13
CA VAL A 141 -3.16 16.06 9.88
C VAL A 141 -2.63 14.80 9.20
N PRO A 142 -1.53 14.87 8.44
CA PRO A 142 -0.76 13.67 8.09
C PRO A 142 -0.19 12.99 9.33
N ILE A 143 0.15 11.72 9.20
CA ILE A 143 0.79 10.96 10.29
C ILE A 143 2.12 11.59 10.72
N ARG A 144 2.43 11.46 12.00
CA ARG A 144 3.70 11.90 12.60
C ARG A 144 4.68 10.74 12.69
N LEU A 145 5.95 11.06 12.94
CA LEU A 145 7.02 10.07 13.07
C LEU A 145 6.72 8.98 14.14
N SER A 146 6.03 9.34 15.23
CA SER A 146 5.62 8.39 16.27
C SER A 146 4.53 7.39 15.83
N GLN A 147 3.88 7.64 14.70
CA GLN A 147 2.83 6.80 14.13
C GLN A 147 3.34 5.95 12.96
N VAL A 148 4.61 6.12 12.55
CA VAL A 148 5.21 5.35 11.46
C VAL A 148 5.29 3.86 11.84
N PRO A 149 4.64 2.96 11.07
CA PRO A 149 4.75 1.52 11.29
C PRO A 149 6.13 1.02 10.84
N LYS A 150 6.50 -0.21 11.27
CA LYS A 150 7.58 -0.93 10.59
C LYS A 150 7.12 -1.27 9.18
N ILE A 151 7.96 -1.03 8.16
CA ILE A 151 7.62 -1.35 6.78
C ILE A 151 8.63 -2.36 6.26
N ASP A 152 8.14 -3.54 5.86
CA ASP A 152 8.95 -4.51 5.13
C ASP A 152 8.50 -4.53 3.67
N VAL A 153 9.44 -4.38 2.76
CA VAL A 153 9.19 -4.41 1.33
C VAL A 153 9.80 -5.68 0.74
N GLU A 154 9.10 -6.29 -0.21
CA GLU A 154 9.60 -7.35 -1.06
C GLU A 154 9.39 -6.97 -2.53
N ILE A 155 10.48 -6.82 -3.26
CA ILE A 155 10.47 -6.51 -4.70
C ILE A 155 10.58 -7.83 -5.46
N ILE A 156 9.52 -8.22 -6.14
CA ILE A 156 9.48 -9.44 -6.95
C ILE A 156 10.03 -9.09 -8.34
N GLN A 157 11.24 -9.56 -8.63
CA GLN A 157 11.88 -9.39 -9.94
C GLN A 157 11.43 -10.49 -10.90
N SER A 158 10.29 -10.28 -11.57
CA SER A 158 9.72 -11.26 -12.51
C SER A 158 10.36 -11.26 -13.90
N GLY A 159 11.19 -10.26 -14.22
CA GLY A 159 11.86 -10.12 -15.52
C GLY A 159 10.98 -9.59 -16.64
N HIS A 160 9.68 -9.33 -16.38
CA HIS A 160 8.77 -8.71 -17.33
C HIS A 160 9.04 -7.21 -17.52
N HIS A 161 8.34 -6.61 -18.49
CA HIS A 161 8.44 -5.18 -18.78
C HIS A 161 8.32 -4.33 -17.50
N PRO A 162 9.22 -3.35 -17.27
CA PRO A 162 9.17 -2.48 -16.10
C PRO A 162 7.90 -1.62 -16.09
N SER A 163 7.30 -1.44 -14.91
CA SER A 163 6.05 -0.69 -14.73
C SER A 163 6.16 0.33 -13.58
N GLY A 164 5.13 1.17 -13.40
CA GLY A 164 5.08 2.22 -12.39
C GLY A 164 5.03 1.68 -10.95
N VAL A 165 5.72 2.36 -10.03
CA VAL A 165 5.82 1.97 -8.60
C VAL A 165 5.34 3.04 -7.62
N GLY A 166 4.96 4.23 -8.09
CA GLY A 166 4.70 5.36 -7.20
C GLY A 166 3.47 5.22 -6.31
N GLU A 167 2.33 4.88 -6.89
CA GLU A 167 1.05 4.78 -6.20
C GLU A 167 0.65 3.38 -5.71
N PRO A 168 1.05 2.24 -6.32
CA PRO A 168 0.41 0.95 -6.06
C PRO A 168 0.36 0.52 -4.58
N ALA A 169 1.40 0.78 -3.78
CA ALA A 169 1.43 0.33 -2.39
C ALA A 169 0.35 0.99 -1.51
N SER A 170 -0.02 2.24 -1.78
CA SER A 170 -1.05 2.95 -1.01
C SER A 170 -2.41 2.25 -1.11
N THR A 171 -2.72 1.65 -2.27
CA THR A 171 -4.02 1.04 -2.59
C THR A 171 -4.36 -0.16 -1.71
N VAL A 172 -3.36 -0.86 -1.19
CA VAL A 172 -3.55 -2.05 -0.34
C VAL A 172 -3.59 -1.73 1.15
N VAL A 173 -3.15 -0.54 1.58
CA VAL A 173 -3.03 -0.21 3.02
C VAL A 173 -4.38 -0.16 3.71
N ALA A 174 -5.32 0.64 3.18
CA ALA A 174 -6.65 0.80 3.76
C ALA A 174 -7.43 -0.51 3.94
N PRO A 175 -7.63 -1.33 2.88
CA PRO A 175 -8.31 -2.60 3.04
C PRO A 175 -7.55 -3.58 3.95
N ALA A 176 -6.21 -3.61 3.92
CA ALA A 176 -5.43 -4.45 4.83
C ALA A 176 -5.61 -4.03 6.30
N VAL A 177 -5.57 -2.73 6.61
CA VAL A 177 -5.80 -2.21 7.97
C VAL A 177 -7.23 -2.50 8.44
N ALA A 178 -8.24 -2.26 7.61
CA ALA A 178 -9.63 -2.57 7.95
C ALA A 178 -9.86 -4.06 8.21
N ASN A 179 -9.22 -4.94 7.41
CA ASN A 179 -9.24 -6.39 7.63
C ASN A 179 -8.51 -6.79 8.91
N ALA A 180 -7.41 -6.13 9.26
CA ALA A 180 -6.64 -6.38 10.47
C ALA A 180 -7.44 -6.00 11.72
N ILE A 181 -8.10 -4.83 11.70
CA ILE A 181 -9.02 -4.40 12.76
C ILE A 181 -10.16 -5.39 12.94
N PHE A 182 -10.76 -5.86 11.84
CA PHE A 182 -11.79 -6.89 11.91
C PHE A 182 -11.26 -8.20 12.52
N SER A 183 -10.07 -8.65 12.12
CA SER A 183 -9.45 -9.84 12.68
C SER A 183 -9.10 -9.68 14.16
N ALA A 184 -8.78 -8.45 14.61
CA ALA A 184 -8.38 -8.16 15.98
C ALA A 184 -9.56 -8.13 16.95
N VAL A 185 -10.66 -7.47 16.56
CA VAL A 185 -11.76 -7.10 17.47
C VAL A 185 -13.16 -7.25 16.85
N GLY A 186 -13.27 -7.88 15.68
CA GLY A 186 -14.56 -8.12 15.01
C GLY A 186 -15.21 -6.89 14.36
N ALA A 187 -14.57 -5.71 14.41
CA ALA A 187 -15.13 -4.48 13.89
C ALA A 187 -14.98 -4.35 12.36
N ARG A 188 -16.12 -4.28 11.64
CA ARG A 188 -16.14 -4.00 10.19
C ARG A 188 -16.36 -2.51 9.92
N VAL A 189 -15.26 -1.79 9.74
CA VAL A 189 -15.24 -0.39 9.29
C VAL A 189 -15.12 -0.30 7.77
N ARG A 190 -15.82 0.64 7.14
CA ARG A 190 -15.89 0.80 5.66
C ARG A 190 -15.74 2.26 5.19
N HIS A 191 -15.46 3.17 6.11
CA HIS A 191 -15.25 4.58 5.81
C HIS A 191 -13.85 4.99 6.26
N MET A 192 -13.19 5.82 5.46
CA MET A 192 -11.93 6.45 5.81
C MET A 192 -12.15 7.94 6.15
N PRO A 193 -11.32 8.51 7.03
CA PRO A 193 -10.36 7.82 7.89
C PRO A 193 -11.06 6.88 8.88
N ILE A 194 -10.39 5.80 9.28
CA ILE A 194 -10.91 4.86 10.28
C ILE A 194 -10.73 5.53 11.65
N THR A 195 -11.81 6.03 12.25
CA THR A 195 -11.71 6.70 13.56
C THR A 195 -11.88 5.71 14.72
N PRO A 196 -11.35 6.01 15.92
CA PRO A 196 -11.58 5.19 17.11
C PRO A 196 -13.07 4.98 17.41
N GLU A 197 -13.89 6.00 17.22
CA GLU A 197 -15.35 5.95 17.42
C GLU A 197 -16.01 5.01 16.42
N ALA A 198 -15.58 5.03 15.16
CA ALA A 198 -16.07 4.12 14.13
C ALA A 198 -15.69 2.67 14.43
N VAL A 199 -14.51 2.44 15.01
CA VAL A 199 -14.07 1.12 15.44
C VAL A 199 -14.92 0.63 16.61
N LEU A 200 -15.08 1.42 17.68
CA LEU A 200 -15.92 1.09 18.85
C LEU A 200 -17.36 0.78 18.44
N ALA A 201 -17.97 1.64 17.61
CA ALA A 201 -19.35 1.48 17.18
C ALA A 201 -19.61 0.21 16.33
N ARG A 202 -18.54 -0.43 15.83
CA ARG A 202 -18.63 -1.61 14.97
C ARG A 202 -18.08 -2.88 15.61
N MET A 203 -17.48 -2.81 16.80
CA MET A 203 -17.08 -4.00 17.56
C MET A 203 -18.31 -4.86 17.82
N LYS A 204 -18.16 -6.17 17.59
CA LYS A 204 -19.20 -7.11 18.00
C LYS A 204 -19.11 -7.27 19.51
N ALA A 205 -20.25 -7.21 20.19
CA ALA A 205 -20.37 -7.67 21.58
C ALA A 205 -20.00 -9.15 21.68
#